data_AF-A0A528CAB6-F1
#
_entry.id   AF-A0A528CAB6-F1
#
_cell.length_a   1.000
_cell.length_b   1.000
_cell.length_c   1.000
_cell.angle_alpha   90.00
_cell.angle_beta   90.00
_cell.angle_gamma   90.00
#
_symmetry.space_group_name_H-M   'P 1'
#
loop_
_entity.id
_entity.type
_entity.pdbx_description
1 polymer ?
#
loop_
_entity_poly.entity_id
_entity_poly.type
_entity_poly.pdbx_seq_one_letter_code
_entity_poly.pdbx_strand_id
1 'polypeptide(L)' 'KDASFKLVDRTEEYSTQILTGPNSRKILADVCAADLALPWLTHQETTIAGRWARLVRVSFAGELGWEIHT' A
#
# COMPACT_ATOMS: atom_id res chain seq x y z
N LYS A 1 -15.56 29.20 -16.16
CA LYS A 1 -16.20 28.48 -15.03
C LYS A 1 -15.11 27.68 -14.37
N ASP A 2 -14.92 27.84 -13.07
CA ASP A 2 -13.92 27.09 -12.33
C ASP A 2 -14.40 25.65 -12.07
N ALA A 3 -13.46 24.75 -11.79
CA ALA A 3 -13.78 23.38 -11.45
C ALA A 3 -14.46 23.31 -10.07
N SER A 4 -15.45 22.42 -9.92
CA SER A 4 -16.19 22.21 -8.66
C SER A 4 -15.43 21.36 -7.63
N PHE A 5 -14.19 20.96 -7.93
CA PHE A 5 -13.35 20.11 -7.09
C PHE A 5 -11.98 20.75 -6.86
N LYS A 6 -11.28 20.31 -5.82
CA LYS A 6 -9.90 20.71 -5.52
C LYS A 6 -8.98 19.53 -5.76
N LEU A 7 -7.82 19.79 -6.35
CA LEU A 7 -6.66 18.90 -6.29
C LEU A 7 -5.75 19.44 -5.19
N VAL A 8 -5.18 18.54 -4.38
CA VAL A 8 -4.27 18.88 -3.29
C VAL A 8 -3.09 17.91 -3.40
N ASP A 9 -1.89 18.46 -3.47
CA ASP A 9 -0.67 17.66 -3.36
C ASP A 9 -0.54 17.15 -1.92
N ARG A 10 -0.22 15.86 -1.78
CA ARG A 10 -0.06 15.16 -0.49
C ARG A 10 1.29 14.43 -0.41
N THR A 11 2.22 14.73 -1.32
CA THR A 11 3.52 14.04 -1.43
C THR A 11 4.36 14.15 -0.16
N GLU A 12 4.27 15.28 0.56
CA GLU A 12 4.98 15.47 1.85
C GLU A 12 4.21 14.90 3.07
N GLU A 13 2.93 14.53 2.92
CA GLU A 13 2.10 13.99 4.00
C GLU A 13 2.16 12.46 4.12
N TYR A 14 2.68 11.77 3.10
CA TYR A 14 2.80 10.32 3.05
C TYR A 14 4.23 9.87 2.79
N SER A 15 4.63 8.76 3.40
CA SER A 15 5.80 7.99 2.99
C SER A 15 5.37 6.72 2.26
N THR A 16 5.99 6.42 1.12
CA THR A 16 5.75 5.18 0.36
C THR A 16 6.97 4.26 0.42
N GLN A 17 6.77 3.00 0.78
CA GLN A 17 7.79 1.94 0.66
C GLN A 17 7.29 0.81 -0.24
N ILE A 18 8.18 0.16 -0.99
CA ILE A 18 7.86 -1.01 -1.79
C ILE A 18 8.44 -2.25 -1.11
N LEU A 19 7.59 -3.24 -0.82
CA LEU A 19 8.01 -4.58 -0.42
C LEU A 19 7.63 -5.56 -1.53
N THR A 20 8.64 -6.07 -2.24
CA THR A 20 8.46 -6.88 -3.46
C THR A 20 9.41 -8.07 -3.53
N GLY A 21 8.98 -9.12 -4.24
CA GLY A 21 9.64 -10.43 -4.33
C GLY A 21 8.79 -11.58 -3.77
N PRO A 22 9.20 -12.85 -3.99
CA PRO A 22 8.37 -14.02 -3.69
C PRO A 22 8.00 -14.17 -2.20
N ASN A 23 8.82 -13.65 -1.29
CA ASN A 23 8.60 -13.74 0.15
C ASN A 23 7.75 -12.60 0.75
N SER A 24 7.43 -11.53 -0.01
CA SER A 24 6.73 -10.34 0.48
C SER A 24 5.44 -10.65 1.25
N ARG A 25 4.67 -11.61 0.73
CA ARG A 25 3.42 -12.09 1.33
C ARG A 25 3.64 -12.72 2.70
N LYS A 26 4.69 -13.54 2.85
CA LYS A 26 5.03 -14.20 4.11
C LYS A 26 5.48 -13.16 5.14
N ILE A 27 6.37 -12.26 4.74
CA ILE A 27 6.90 -11.19 5.59
C ILE A 27 5.76 -10.30 6.11
N LEU A 28 4.81 -9.89 5.26
CA LEU A 28 3.65 -9.11 5.71
C LEU A 28 2.72 -9.91 6.62
N ALA A 29 2.49 -11.20 6.36
CA ALA A 29 1.58 -12.02 7.17
C ALA A 29 2.02 -12.12 8.65
N ASP A 30 3.32 -11.99 8.92
CA ASP A 30 3.87 -12.02 10.27
C ASP A 30 3.62 -10.71 11.08
N VAL A 31 3.27 -9.59 10.41
CA VAL A 31 3.21 -8.25 11.03
C VAL A 31 2.00 -7.38 10.65
N CYS A 32 1.15 -7.83 9.71
CA CYS A 32 0.09 -7.04 9.09
C CYS A 32 -1.29 -7.68 9.28
N ALA A 33 -2.30 -6.85 9.58
CA ALA A 33 -3.70 -7.29 9.73
C ALA A 33 -4.50 -7.38 8.41
N ALA A 34 -3.85 -7.21 7.26
CA ALA A 34 -4.49 -7.13 5.95
C ALA A 34 -4.90 -8.50 5.40
N ASP A 35 -5.96 -8.54 4.57
CA ASP A 35 -6.15 -9.69 3.68
C ASP A 35 -5.18 -9.58 2.49
N LEU A 36 -4.06 -10.28 2.61
CA LEU A 36 -3.04 -10.33 1.57
C LEU A 36 -3.50 -11.14 0.34
N ALA A 37 -4.57 -11.93 0.42
CA ALA A 37 -5.09 -12.72 -0.70
C ALA A 37 -5.73 -11.86 -1.80
N LEU A 38 -6.31 -10.71 -1.44
CA LEU A 38 -6.98 -9.76 -2.34
C LEU A 38 -6.22 -9.54 -3.67
N PRO A 39 -6.91 -9.48 -4.82
CA PRO A 39 -6.29 -9.52 -6.15
C PRO A 39 -5.39 -8.31 -6.48
N TRP A 40 -4.69 -8.39 -7.62
CA TRP A 40 -3.88 -7.29 -8.15
C TRP A 40 -4.70 -5.98 -8.28
N LEU A 41 -4.06 -4.83 -8.06
CA LEU A 41 -4.67 -3.48 -8.03
C LEU A 41 -5.71 -3.23 -6.92
N THR A 42 -5.88 -4.14 -5.94
CA THR A 42 -6.67 -3.79 -4.75
C THR A 42 -5.93 -2.84 -3.82
N HIS A 43 -6.71 -1.98 -3.16
CA HIS A 43 -6.27 -1.05 -2.15
C HIS A 43 -6.99 -1.41 -0.84
N GLN A 44 -6.28 -1.43 0.28
CA GLN A 44 -6.87 -1.67 1.60
C GLN A 44 -6.14 -0.88 2.68
N GLU A 45 -6.87 -0.45 3.70
CA GLU A 45 -6.28 0.08 4.92
C GLU A 45 -6.07 -1.06 5.91
N THR A 46 -5.02 -0.96 6.71
CA THR A 46 -4.59 -2.02 7.62
C THR A 46 -3.74 -1.44 8.75
N THR A 47 -3.32 -2.32 9.65
CA THR A 47 -2.33 -2.04 10.68
C THR A 47 -1.11 -2.93 10.44
N ILE A 48 0.09 -2.32 10.37
CA ILE A 48 1.38 -3.02 10.35
C ILE A 48 2.12 -2.68 11.65
N ALA A 49 2.46 -3.71 12.44
CA ALA A 49 3.16 -3.55 13.72
C ALA A 49 2.58 -2.45 14.64
N GLY A 50 1.24 -2.36 14.71
CA GLY A 50 0.51 -1.38 15.52
C GLY A 50 0.34 0.03 14.91
N ARG A 51 0.85 0.28 13.70
CA ARG A 51 0.67 1.56 12.98
C ARG A 51 -0.28 1.41 11.80
N TRP A 52 -1.12 2.42 11.56
CA TRP A 52 -1.96 2.49 10.36
C TRP A 52 -1.08 2.53 9.10
N ALA A 53 -1.52 1.84 8.05
CA ALA A 53 -0.95 1.92 6.72
C ALA A 53 -2.02 1.64 5.67
N ARG A 54 -1.85 2.19 4.47
CA ARG A 54 -2.60 1.79 3.27
C ARG A 54 -1.71 0.89 2.42
N LEU A 55 -2.16 -0.34 2.19
CA LEU A 55 -1.55 -1.26 1.25
C LEU A 55 -2.20 -1.13 -0.12
N VAL A 56 -1.38 -0.93 -1.14
CA VAL A 56 -1.77 -1.04 -2.55
C VAL A 56 -1.08 -2.27 -3.11
N ARG A 57 -1.84 -3.25 -3.61
CA ARG A 57 -1.25 -4.44 -4.25
C ARG A 57 -0.79 -4.08 -5.67
N VAL A 58 0.33 -3.37 -5.72
CA VAL A 58 1.08 -2.89 -6.88
C VAL A 58 2.58 -3.12 -6.64
N SER A 59 3.37 -3.17 -7.71
CA SER A 59 4.80 -3.48 -7.70
C SER A 59 5.41 -3.09 -9.05
N PHE A 60 6.22 -2.04 -9.09
CA PHE A 60 6.90 -1.61 -10.32
C PHE A 60 7.95 -2.62 -10.81
N ALA A 61 8.47 -3.47 -9.91
CA ALA A 61 9.46 -4.50 -10.22
C ALA A 61 8.89 -5.72 -10.99
N GLY A 62 7.57 -5.78 -11.23
CA GLY A 62 6.90 -6.93 -11.87
C GLY A 62 6.67 -8.14 -10.96
N GLU A 63 7.35 -8.20 -9.83
CA GLU A 63 7.26 -9.26 -8.82
C GLU A 63 6.07 -9.09 -7.86
N LEU A 64 5.74 -10.17 -7.12
CA LEU A 64 4.74 -10.13 -6.04
C LEU A 64 5.14 -9.09 -4.97
N GLY A 65 4.30 -8.08 -4.78
CA GLY A 65 4.56 -7.05 -3.78
C GLY A 65 3.37 -6.13 -3.52
N TRP A 66 3.64 -5.17 -2.65
CA TRP A 66 2.77 -4.05 -2.30
C TRP A 66 3.58 -2.77 -2.19
N GLU A 67 2.96 -1.65 -2.56
CA GLU A 67 3.30 -0.36 -1.99
C GLU A 67 2.62 -0.22 -0.62
N ILE A 68 3.39 0.29 0.34
CA ILE A 68 2.98 0.56 1.71
C ILE A 68 3.03 2.08 1.87
N HIS A 69 1.87 2.69 2.08
CA HIS A 69 1.72 4.14 2.28
C HIS A 69 1.38 4.40 3.75
N THR A 70 2.16 5.25 4.42
CA THR A 70 2.03 5.59 5.85
C THR A 70 2.03 7.09 6.06
#